data_AF-A0A1V5YWV1-F1
#
_entry.id   AF-A0A1V5YWV1-F1
#
_cell.length_a   1.000
_cell.length_b   1.000
_cell.length_c   1.000
_cell.angle_alpha   90.00
_cell.angle_beta   90.00
_cell.angle_gamma   90.00
#
_symmetry.space_group_name_H-M   'P 1'
#
loop_
_entity.id
_entity.type
_entity.pdbx_description
1 polymer ?
#
loop_
_entity_poly.entity_id
_entity_poly.type
_entity_poly.pdbx_seq_one_letter_code
_entity_poly.pdbx_strand_id
1 'polypeptide(L)'
;MRSLFEFGKAIMRGQRQERAAADLKAEAANMKLPSDAGYLLFLKYCLFVLFGYYNARLFIVIRPGFEGLFTAFFALAGEATALYCINTFPRTVGAHKWSVGIFGALLTAFSVTHATISFFNLDQHAAASHFITLYCEKIAFPLLFSLLLAAAVVIPLTHWRKKALAARAKAITEIEISKAEVLTETAALQAAALTEQARLDYLTQALAIEAEYVDKVEQYAQLKMRESKALEGISDPKIREEIARLLGRSSIQPAEKAQIKELPASGWNIRGNSSH
;
A
#
# COMPACT_ATOMS: atom_id res chain seq x y z
N MET A 1 -32.78 -5.02 -11.55
CA MET A 1 -32.12 -5.01 -12.89
C MET A 1 -30.77 -4.29 -12.94
N ARG A 2 -30.49 -3.24 -12.15
CA ARG A 2 -29.17 -2.56 -12.16
C ARG A 2 -27.96 -3.44 -11.76
N SER A 3 -28.14 -4.43 -10.88
CA SER A 3 -27.05 -5.32 -10.43
C SER A 3 -26.54 -6.29 -11.51
N LEU A 4 -27.43 -6.77 -12.39
CA LEU A 4 -27.07 -7.66 -13.51
C LEU A 4 -26.24 -6.95 -14.59
N PHE A 5 -26.50 -5.66 -14.79
CA PHE A 5 -25.77 -4.83 -15.76
C PHE A 5 -24.36 -4.47 -15.27
N GLU A 6 -24.21 -4.19 -13.97
CA GLU A 6 -22.91 -3.99 -13.32
C GLU A 6 -22.07 -5.27 -13.31
N PHE A 7 -22.69 -6.43 -13.03
CA PHE A 7 -22.02 -7.73 -13.08
C PHE A 7 -21.54 -8.09 -14.50
N GLY A 8 -22.38 -7.85 -15.52
CA GLY A 8 -21.99 -8.05 -16.92
C GLY A 8 -20.83 -7.14 -17.37
N LYS A 9 -20.81 -5.88 -16.90
CA LYS A 9 -19.67 -4.96 -17.13
C LYS A 9 -18.39 -5.43 -16.43
N ALA A 10 -18.48 -5.97 -15.22
CA ALA A 10 -17.33 -6.50 -14.49
C ALA A 10 -16.72 -7.72 -15.19
N ILE A 11 -17.55 -8.66 -15.66
CA ILE A 11 -17.10 -9.84 -16.43
C ILE A 11 -16.45 -9.42 -17.75
N MET A 12 -17.05 -8.48 -18.47
CA MET A 12 -16.49 -7.95 -19.73
C MET A 12 -15.14 -7.25 -19.53
N ARG A 13 -14.93 -6.57 -18.40
CA ARG A 13 -13.63 -5.98 -18.05
C ARG A 13 -12.58 -7.06 -17.72
N GLY A 14 -12.97 -8.11 -16.99
CA GLY A 14 -12.11 -9.25 -16.68
C GLY A 14 -11.63 -9.98 -17.96
N GLN A 15 -12.56 -10.31 -18.86
CA GLN A 15 -12.22 -10.95 -20.14
C GLN A 15 -11.34 -10.07 -21.04
N ARG A 16 -11.53 -8.75 -21.05
CA ARG A 16 -10.67 -7.83 -21.82
C ARG A 16 -9.26 -7.76 -21.26
N GLN A 17 -9.11 -7.77 -19.93
CA GLN A 17 -7.79 -7.79 -19.29
C GLN A 17 -7.05 -9.10 -19.53
N GLU A 18 -7.74 -10.24 -19.48
CA GLU A 18 -7.14 -11.55 -19.78
C GLU A 18 -6.70 -11.66 -21.24
N ARG A 19 -7.52 -11.18 -22.19
CA ARG A 19 -7.15 -11.14 -23.62
C ARG A 19 -5.97 -10.22 -23.87
N ALA A 20 -5.98 -9.01 -23.33
CA ALA A 20 -4.85 -8.08 -23.46
C ALA A 20 -3.56 -8.66 -22.86
N ALA A 21 -3.65 -9.39 -21.73
CA ALA A 21 -2.50 -10.06 -21.14
C ALA A 21 -2.01 -11.26 -21.98
N ALA A 22 -2.91 -11.97 -22.67
CA ALA A 22 -2.55 -13.04 -23.59
C ALA A 22 -1.90 -12.50 -24.88
N ASP A 23 -2.41 -11.41 -25.43
CA ASP A 23 -1.87 -10.76 -26.63
C ASP A 23 -0.47 -10.20 -26.36
N LEU A 24 -0.25 -9.55 -25.21
CA LEU A 24 1.08 -9.08 -24.81
C LEU A 24 2.08 -10.24 -24.61
N LYS A 25 1.62 -11.40 -24.11
CA LYS A 25 2.46 -12.61 -23.99
C LYS A 25 2.80 -13.19 -25.36
N ALA A 26 1.84 -13.20 -26.30
CA ALA A 26 2.06 -13.68 -27.66
C ALA A 26 3.01 -12.75 -28.43
N GLU A 27 2.87 -11.43 -28.26
CA GLU A 27 3.74 -10.43 -28.86
C GLU A 27 5.17 -10.51 -28.29
N ALA A 28 5.32 -10.68 -26.98
CA ALA A 28 6.61 -10.91 -26.34
C ALA A 28 7.27 -12.23 -26.79
N ALA A 29 6.49 -13.28 -27.06
CA ALA A 29 7.00 -14.55 -27.59
C ALA A 29 7.43 -14.45 -29.06
N ASN A 30 6.80 -13.56 -29.84
CA ASN A 30 7.08 -13.35 -31.26
C ASN A 30 8.19 -12.33 -31.54
N MET A 31 8.63 -11.54 -30.54
CA MET A 31 9.84 -10.73 -30.64
C MET A 31 11.09 -11.63 -30.66
N LYS A 32 11.43 -12.14 -31.85
CA LYS A 32 12.75 -12.74 -32.12
C LYS A 32 13.81 -11.66 -32.01
N LEU A 33 14.36 -11.49 -30.81
CA LEU A 33 15.66 -10.84 -30.64
C LEU A 33 16.66 -11.63 -31.51
N PRO A 34 17.50 -10.96 -32.32
CA PRO A 34 18.53 -11.64 -33.11
C PRO A 34 19.39 -12.47 -32.16
N SER A 35 19.31 -13.80 -32.27
CA SER A 35 20.12 -14.66 -31.44
C SER A 35 21.52 -14.68 -32.03
N ASP A 36 22.53 -14.33 -31.24
CA ASP A 36 23.96 -14.58 -31.53
C ASP A 36 24.27 -16.10 -31.51
N ALA A 37 23.40 -16.94 -32.08
CA ALA A 37 23.48 -18.38 -32.00
C ALA A 37 24.26 -18.93 -33.21
N GLY A 38 25.39 -19.59 -32.92
CA GLY A 38 26.25 -20.20 -33.93
C GLY A 38 27.69 -20.38 -33.43
N TYR A 39 28.63 -20.44 -34.37
CA TYR A 39 30.07 -20.62 -34.13
C TYR A 39 30.66 -19.60 -33.13
N LEU A 40 30.23 -18.33 -33.17
CA LEU A 40 30.74 -17.28 -32.27
C LEU A 40 30.40 -17.55 -30.80
N LEU A 41 29.23 -18.14 -30.53
CA LEU A 41 28.85 -18.53 -29.17
C LEU A 41 29.76 -19.64 -28.66
N PHE A 42 29.98 -20.67 -29.48
CA PHE A 42 30.88 -21.79 -29.17
C PHE A 42 32.32 -21.30 -28.94
N LEU A 43 32.86 -20.49 -29.86
CA LEU A 43 34.20 -19.92 -29.76
C LEU A 43 34.38 -19.13 -28.46
N LYS A 44 33.38 -18.33 -28.07
CA LYS A 44 33.39 -17.59 -26.80
C LYS A 44 33.52 -18.52 -25.60
N TYR A 45 32.71 -19.58 -25.51
CA TYR A 45 32.81 -20.52 -24.38
C TYR A 45 34.17 -21.24 -24.36
N CYS A 46 34.69 -21.67 -25.53
CA CYS A 46 36.01 -22.28 -25.63
C CYS A 46 37.11 -21.32 -25.16
N LEU A 47 37.04 -20.04 -25.54
CA LEU A 47 37.99 -19.01 -25.12
C LEU A 47 38.00 -18.83 -23.60
N PHE A 48 36.81 -18.77 -22.97
CA PHE A 48 36.70 -18.65 -21.51
C PHE A 48 37.18 -19.91 -20.76
N VAL A 49 36.96 -21.11 -21.31
CA VAL A 49 37.53 -22.35 -20.76
C VAL A 49 39.05 -22.33 -20.84
N LEU A 50 39.60 -21.89 -21.98
CA LEU A 50 41.04 -21.77 -22.19
C LEU A 50 41.67 -20.75 -21.23
N PHE A 51 41.04 -19.58 -21.06
CA PHE A 51 41.49 -18.58 -20.09
C PHE A 51 41.41 -19.09 -18.66
N GLY A 52 40.32 -19.77 -18.29
CA GLY A 52 40.19 -20.39 -16.97
C GLY A 52 41.29 -21.41 -16.69
N TYR A 53 41.63 -22.24 -17.68
CA TYR A 53 42.74 -23.18 -17.56
C TYR A 53 44.08 -22.46 -17.31
N TYR A 54 44.43 -21.46 -18.12
CA TYR A 54 45.69 -20.73 -17.96
C TYR A 54 45.78 -19.94 -16.66
N ASN A 55 44.67 -19.33 -16.22
CA ASN A 55 44.59 -18.58 -14.98
C ASN A 55 44.69 -19.49 -13.76
N ALA A 56 43.97 -20.61 -13.75
CA ALA A 56 44.07 -21.61 -12.68
C ALA A 56 45.50 -22.17 -12.58
N ARG A 57 46.10 -22.55 -13.71
CA ARG A 57 47.47 -23.04 -13.76
C ARG A 57 48.47 -22.02 -13.20
N LEU A 58 48.35 -20.74 -13.59
CA LEU A 58 49.25 -19.69 -13.15
C LEU A 58 49.28 -19.59 -11.62
N PHE A 59 48.12 -19.58 -10.99
CA PHE A 59 48.03 -19.46 -9.53
C PHE A 59 48.51 -20.73 -8.80
N ILE A 60 48.23 -21.92 -9.34
CA ILE A 60 48.75 -23.18 -8.78
C ILE A 60 50.27 -23.24 -8.83
N VAL A 61 50.89 -22.73 -9.90
CA VAL A 61 52.35 -22.72 -10.07
C VAL A 61 53.02 -21.65 -9.21
N ILE A 62 52.44 -20.46 -9.11
CA ILE A 62 53.04 -19.32 -8.39
C ILE A 62 52.88 -19.45 -6.86
N ARG A 63 51.75 -20.00 -6.39
CA ARG A 63 51.47 -20.18 -4.96
C ARG A 63 51.40 -21.67 -4.63
N PRO A 64 52.47 -22.30 -4.12
CA PRO A 64 52.41 -23.72 -3.78
C PRO A 64 51.44 -23.99 -2.61
N GLY A 65 50.79 -25.16 -2.63
CA GLY A 65 49.91 -25.62 -1.55
C GLY A 65 48.45 -25.19 -1.68
N PHE A 66 47.74 -25.18 -0.56
CA PHE A 66 46.30 -24.88 -0.52
C PHE A 66 45.96 -23.45 -0.96
N GLU A 67 46.87 -22.50 -0.74
CA GLU A 67 46.67 -21.11 -1.19
C GLU A 67 46.57 -21.01 -2.72
N GLY A 68 47.39 -21.75 -3.46
CA GLY A 68 47.32 -21.83 -4.93
C GLY A 68 46.02 -22.43 -5.44
N LEU A 69 45.55 -23.50 -4.79
CA LEU A 69 44.28 -24.14 -5.14
C LEU A 69 43.09 -23.21 -4.89
N PHE A 70 43.08 -22.48 -3.77
CA PHE A 70 42.01 -21.55 -3.43
C PHE A 70 42.00 -20.33 -4.35
N THR A 71 43.17 -19.78 -4.67
CA THR A 71 43.29 -18.68 -5.63
C THR A 71 42.89 -19.11 -7.04
N ALA A 72 43.23 -20.33 -7.46
CA ALA A 72 42.76 -20.91 -8.73
C ALA A 72 41.24 -21.10 -8.76
N PHE A 73 40.61 -21.52 -7.66
CA PHE A 73 39.15 -21.59 -7.56
C PHE A 73 38.51 -20.21 -7.78
N PHE A 74 39.02 -19.16 -7.14
CA PHE A 74 38.55 -17.79 -7.37
C PHE A 74 38.82 -17.32 -8.80
N ALA A 75 39.91 -17.74 -9.43
CA ALA A 75 40.17 -17.42 -10.83
C ALA A 75 39.09 -18.02 -11.73
N LEU A 76 38.73 -19.29 -11.53
CA LEU A 76 37.64 -19.95 -12.25
C LEU A 76 36.28 -19.28 -11.98
N ALA A 77 36.02 -18.88 -10.74
CA ALA A 77 34.82 -18.11 -10.39
C ALA A 77 34.81 -16.73 -11.08
N GLY A 78 35.98 -16.10 -11.21
CA GLY A 78 36.23 -14.88 -12.00
C GLY A 78 35.82 -15.06 -13.45
N GLU A 79 36.28 -16.13 -14.09
CA GLU A 79 35.89 -16.45 -15.47
C GLU A 79 34.40 -16.70 -15.63
N ALA A 80 33.82 -17.50 -14.74
CA ALA A 80 32.39 -17.77 -14.76
C ALA A 80 31.57 -16.48 -14.61
N THR A 81 32.03 -15.57 -13.75
CA THR A 81 31.40 -14.25 -13.53
C THR A 81 31.57 -13.34 -14.75
N ALA A 82 32.76 -13.31 -15.37
CA ALA A 82 33.01 -12.55 -16.60
C ALA A 82 32.12 -13.03 -17.76
N LEU A 83 32.05 -14.34 -17.95
CA LEU A 83 31.21 -14.99 -18.95
C LEU A 83 29.72 -14.75 -18.68
N TYR A 84 29.29 -14.83 -17.42
CA TYR A 84 27.94 -14.45 -17.01
C TYR A 84 27.66 -12.99 -17.39
N CYS A 85 28.58 -12.08 -17.09
CA CYS A 85 28.43 -10.67 -17.40
C CYS A 85 28.27 -10.42 -18.91
N ILE A 86 29.14 -11.00 -19.73
CA ILE A 86 29.09 -10.85 -21.19
C ILE A 86 27.80 -11.43 -21.77
N ASN A 87 27.37 -12.59 -21.29
CA ASN A 87 26.12 -13.22 -21.73
C ASN A 87 24.87 -12.42 -21.31
N THR A 88 24.96 -11.73 -20.18
CA THR A 88 23.84 -11.01 -19.58
C THR A 88 23.77 -9.55 -20.07
N PHE A 89 24.89 -8.98 -20.51
CA PHE A 89 24.97 -7.61 -21.03
C PHE A 89 23.93 -7.27 -22.12
N PRO A 90 23.72 -8.07 -23.19
CA PRO A 90 22.70 -7.75 -24.21
C PRO A 90 21.27 -7.86 -23.68
N ARG A 91 21.05 -8.58 -22.59
CA ARG A 91 19.72 -8.86 -21.99
C ARG A 91 19.36 -7.93 -20.85
N THR A 92 20.19 -6.92 -20.57
CA THR A 92 20.03 -6.03 -19.42
C THR A 92 19.98 -4.57 -19.84
N VAL A 93 19.37 -3.75 -18.99
CA VAL A 93 19.15 -2.32 -19.23
C VAL A 93 19.40 -1.49 -17.96
N GLY A 94 19.58 -0.19 -18.13
CA GLY A 94 19.76 0.77 -17.03
C GLY A 94 21.06 0.57 -16.25
N ALA A 95 21.05 0.89 -14.96
CA ALA A 95 22.23 0.78 -14.08
C ALA A 95 22.81 -0.64 -14.04
N HIS A 96 21.97 -1.66 -14.14
CA HIS A 96 22.42 -3.05 -14.19
C HIS A 96 23.30 -3.35 -15.41
N LYS A 97 22.93 -2.81 -16.57
CA LYS A 97 23.72 -2.96 -17.82
C LYS A 97 25.11 -2.36 -17.65
N TRP A 98 25.21 -1.18 -17.03
CA TRP A 98 26.48 -0.54 -16.73
C TRP A 98 27.32 -1.36 -15.75
N SER A 99 26.74 -1.84 -14.65
CA SER A 99 27.47 -2.70 -13.71
C SER A 99 27.99 -3.97 -14.39
N VAL A 100 27.12 -4.69 -15.10
CA VAL A 100 27.46 -5.91 -15.81
C VAL A 100 28.53 -5.65 -16.89
N GLY A 101 28.45 -4.53 -17.61
CA GLY A 101 29.44 -4.13 -18.60
C GLY A 101 30.81 -3.82 -18.00
N ILE A 102 30.85 -3.01 -16.94
CA ILE A 102 32.10 -2.63 -16.27
C ILE A 102 32.78 -3.85 -15.64
N PHE A 103 32.04 -4.65 -14.87
CA PHE A 103 32.61 -5.85 -14.25
C PHE A 103 32.99 -6.90 -15.29
N GLY A 104 32.19 -7.06 -16.35
CA GLY A 104 32.53 -7.94 -17.47
C GLY A 104 33.83 -7.52 -18.16
N ALA A 105 34.00 -6.22 -18.44
CA ALA A 105 35.22 -5.69 -19.05
C ALA A 105 36.44 -5.84 -18.13
N LEU A 106 36.33 -5.46 -16.86
CA LEU A 106 37.43 -5.54 -15.89
C LEU A 106 37.87 -6.99 -15.64
N LEU A 107 36.92 -7.91 -15.44
CA LEU A 107 37.23 -9.32 -15.24
C LEU A 107 37.83 -9.96 -16.50
N THR A 108 37.35 -9.59 -17.69
CA THR A 108 37.92 -10.08 -18.95
C THR A 108 39.32 -9.53 -19.17
N ALA A 109 39.57 -8.24 -18.89
CA ALA A 109 40.90 -7.65 -18.98
C ALA A 109 41.87 -8.32 -17.99
N PHE A 110 41.43 -8.55 -16.75
CA PHE A 110 42.19 -9.31 -15.76
C PHE A 110 42.50 -10.72 -16.27
N SER A 111 41.49 -11.43 -16.77
CA SER A 111 41.58 -12.79 -17.30
C SER A 111 42.59 -12.90 -18.45
N VAL A 112 42.45 -12.06 -19.47
CA VAL A 112 43.35 -12.03 -20.63
C VAL A 112 44.77 -11.72 -20.21
N THR A 113 44.97 -10.75 -19.31
CA THR A 113 46.31 -10.38 -18.82
C THR A 113 47.00 -11.56 -18.16
N HIS A 114 46.30 -12.30 -17.29
CA HIS A 114 46.88 -13.44 -16.58
C HIS A 114 47.04 -14.65 -17.49
N ALA A 115 46.12 -14.89 -18.42
CA ALA A 115 46.24 -15.97 -19.39
C ALA A 115 47.44 -15.72 -20.32
N THR A 116 47.66 -14.46 -20.71
CA THR A 116 48.80 -14.03 -21.52
C THR A 116 50.12 -14.20 -20.75
N ILE A 117 50.17 -13.79 -19.48
CA ILE A 117 51.35 -14.02 -18.61
C ILE A 117 51.62 -15.53 -18.48
N SER A 118 50.59 -16.34 -18.25
CA SER A 118 50.71 -17.80 -18.12
C SER A 118 51.19 -18.45 -19.43
N PHE A 119 50.70 -17.98 -20.58
CA PHE A 119 51.08 -18.46 -21.90
C PHE A 119 52.53 -18.11 -22.27
N PHE A 120 52.99 -16.88 -21.99
CA PHE A 120 54.38 -16.51 -22.27
C PHE A 120 55.37 -17.08 -21.25
N ASN A 121 54.96 -17.31 -20.01
CA ASN A 121 55.74 -18.06 -19.02
C ASN A 121 55.81 -19.58 -19.32
N LEU A 122 55.09 -20.05 -20.34
CA LEU A 122 54.97 -21.46 -20.71
C LEU A 122 56.14 -21.95 -21.57
N ASP A 123 56.86 -21.04 -22.25
CA ASP A 123 57.82 -21.45 -23.29
C ASP A 123 59.29 -21.49 -22.86
N GLN A 124 59.79 -20.67 -21.93
CA GLN A 124 61.23 -20.72 -21.55
C GLN A 124 61.54 -19.67 -20.48
N HIS A 125 62.31 -20.04 -19.44
CA HIS A 125 63.59 -19.44 -18.98
C HIS A 125 63.81 -17.90 -18.98
N ALA A 126 62.81 -17.08 -19.25
CA ALA A 126 62.89 -15.64 -19.15
C ALA A 126 62.50 -15.28 -17.72
N ALA A 127 63.45 -14.69 -17.01
CA ALA A 127 63.20 -13.98 -15.77
C ALA A 127 61.96 -13.10 -15.96
N ALA A 128 60.79 -13.56 -15.50
CA ALA A 128 59.67 -12.68 -15.28
C ALA A 128 60.25 -11.56 -14.42
N SER A 129 60.19 -10.33 -14.94
CA SER A 129 60.77 -9.19 -14.24
C SER A 129 60.23 -9.21 -12.81
N HIS A 130 61.06 -8.88 -11.81
CA HIS A 130 60.68 -8.93 -10.40
C HIS A 130 59.26 -8.37 -10.15
N PHE A 131 58.88 -7.33 -10.91
CA PHE A 131 57.56 -6.73 -10.89
C PHE A 131 56.40 -7.65 -11.28
N ILE A 132 56.55 -8.51 -12.30
CA ILE A 132 55.50 -9.47 -12.72
C ILE A 132 55.30 -10.53 -11.64
N THR A 133 56.38 -11.06 -11.07
CA THR A 133 56.31 -12.04 -9.97
C THR A 133 55.69 -11.41 -8.73
N LEU A 134 56.12 -10.20 -8.35
CA LEU A 134 55.54 -9.46 -7.23
C LEU A 134 54.04 -9.20 -7.44
N TYR A 135 53.65 -8.81 -8.65
CA TYR A 135 52.25 -8.60 -9.02
C TYR A 135 51.44 -9.88 -8.87
N CYS A 136 51.88 -10.98 -9.49
CA CYS A 136 51.15 -12.26 -9.47
C CYS A 136 51.09 -12.86 -8.06
N GLU A 137 52.15 -12.72 -7.26
CA GLU A 137 52.19 -13.23 -5.91
C GLU A 137 51.34 -12.39 -4.96
N LYS A 138 51.48 -11.05 -4.96
CA LYS A 138 50.96 -10.19 -3.88
C LYS A 138 49.75 -9.36 -4.26
N ILE A 139 49.57 -9.00 -5.53
CA ILE A 139 48.56 -8.02 -5.97
C ILE A 139 47.40 -8.69 -6.70
N ALA A 140 47.67 -9.70 -7.53
CA ALA A 140 46.67 -10.34 -8.38
C ALA A 140 45.51 -10.94 -7.60
N PHE A 141 45.79 -11.67 -6.51
CA PHE A 141 44.75 -12.29 -5.70
C PHE A 141 43.86 -11.28 -4.96
N PRO A 142 44.39 -10.31 -4.19
CA PRO A 142 43.56 -9.27 -3.58
C PRO A 142 42.72 -8.49 -4.60
N LEU A 143 43.28 -8.21 -5.78
CA LEU A 143 42.57 -7.53 -6.86
C LEU A 143 41.40 -8.37 -7.38
N LEU A 144 41.65 -9.65 -7.71
CA LEU A 144 40.62 -10.58 -8.17
C LEU A 144 39.52 -10.77 -7.13
N PHE A 145 39.91 -11.02 -5.87
CA PHE A 145 38.98 -11.21 -4.77
C PHE A 145 38.11 -9.98 -4.54
N SER A 146 38.71 -8.78 -4.53
CA SER A 146 37.97 -7.53 -4.34
C SER A 146 37.02 -7.26 -5.51
N LEU A 147 37.45 -7.56 -6.74
CA LEU A 147 36.63 -7.40 -7.93
C LEU A 147 35.44 -8.36 -7.93
N LEU A 148 35.65 -9.61 -7.52
CA LEU A 148 34.59 -10.61 -7.36
C LEU A 148 33.62 -10.26 -6.23
N LEU A 149 34.13 -9.81 -5.09
CA LEU A 149 33.30 -9.38 -3.96
C LEU A 149 32.43 -8.17 -4.35
N ALA A 150 33.05 -7.16 -4.98
CA ALA A 150 32.33 -6.01 -5.48
C ALA A 150 31.29 -6.41 -6.54
N ALA A 151 31.62 -7.32 -7.46
CA ALA A 151 30.66 -7.83 -8.45
C ALA A 151 29.47 -8.55 -7.78
N ALA A 152 29.75 -9.42 -6.80
CA ALA A 152 28.74 -10.18 -6.07
C ALA A 152 27.76 -9.28 -5.27
N VAL A 153 28.19 -8.09 -4.86
CA VAL A 153 27.33 -7.13 -4.16
C VAL A 153 26.65 -6.17 -5.13
N VAL A 154 27.38 -5.56 -6.04
CA VAL A 154 26.87 -4.47 -6.91
C VAL A 154 25.91 -5.01 -7.97
N ILE A 155 26.23 -6.13 -8.63
CA ILE A 155 25.41 -6.68 -9.73
C ILE A 155 23.99 -7.02 -9.25
N PRO A 156 23.78 -7.72 -8.12
CA PRO A 156 22.43 -7.98 -7.61
C PRO A 156 21.69 -6.74 -7.12
N LEU A 157 22.41 -5.75 -6.56
CA LEU A 157 21.80 -4.51 -6.08
C LEU A 157 21.28 -3.64 -7.23
N THR A 158 21.98 -3.61 -8.35
CA THR A 158 21.55 -2.83 -9.52
C THR A 158 20.53 -3.55 -10.39
N HIS A 159 20.25 -4.84 -10.13
CA HIS A 159 19.32 -5.63 -10.90
C HIS A 159 17.89 -5.06 -10.86
N TRP A 160 17.24 -4.97 -12.03
CA TRP A 160 15.91 -4.36 -12.21
C TRP A 160 14.83 -4.95 -11.28
N ARG A 161 14.97 -6.23 -10.92
CA ARG A 161 14.09 -6.93 -9.97
C ARG A 161 13.99 -6.18 -8.63
N LYS A 162 15.07 -5.58 -8.12
CA LYS A 162 15.04 -4.80 -6.88
C LYS A 162 14.21 -3.53 -7.04
N LYS A 163 14.32 -2.82 -8.16
CA LYS A 163 13.47 -1.67 -8.48
C LYS A 163 12.00 -2.05 -8.57
N ALA A 164 11.69 -3.16 -9.24
CA ALA A 164 10.31 -3.69 -9.33
C ALA A 164 9.77 -4.10 -7.96
N LEU A 165 10.57 -4.78 -7.14
CA LEU A 165 10.21 -5.15 -5.77
C LEU A 165 9.98 -3.93 -4.89
N ALA A 166 10.85 -2.91 -4.98
CA ALA A 166 10.70 -1.65 -4.23
C ALA A 166 9.41 -0.90 -4.64
N ALA A 167 9.12 -0.82 -5.94
CA ALA A 167 7.89 -0.22 -6.43
C ALA A 167 6.65 -0.98 -5.96
N ARG A 168 6.68 -2.33 -5.99
CA ARG A 168 5.59 -3.17 -5.46
C ARG A 168 5.41 -2.99 -3.96
N ALA A 169 6.50 -2.98 -3.19
CA ALA A 169 6.45 -2.77 -1.75
C ALA A 169 5.82 -1.40 -1.42
N LYS A 170 6.22 -0.35 -2.13
CA LYS A 170 5.63 0.99 -1.98
C LYS A 170 4.14 1.02 -2.28
N ALA A 171 3.71 0.40 -3.39
CA ALA A 171 2.29 0.34 -3.74
C ALA A 171 1.47 -0.44 -2.69
N ILE A 172 2.01 -1.54 -2.16
CA ILE A 172 1.35 -2.31 -1.08
C ILE A 172 1.21 -1.44 0.17
N THR A 173 2.27 -0.72 0.56
CA THR A 173 2.19 0.15 1.74
C THR A 173 1.17 1.28 1.55
N GLU A 174 1.10 1.90 0.38
CA GLU A 174 0.10 2.94 0.09
C GLU A 174 -1.32 2.38 0.15
N ILE A 175 -1.56 1.18 -0.40
CA ILE A 175 -2.87 0.51 -0.32
C ILE A 175 -3.27 0.22 1.13
N GLU A 176 -2.35 -0.27 1.95
CA GLU A 176 -2.66 -0.56 3.36
C GLU A 176 -2.92 0.72 4.17
N ILE A 177 -2.20 1.81 3.90
CA ILE A 177 -2.49 3.13 4.50
C ILE A 177 -3.88 3.60 4.10
N SER A 178 -4.22 3.61 2.80
CA SER A 178 -5.54 4.04 2.34
C SER A 178 -6.69 3.17 2.87
N LYS A 179 -6.48 1.85 3.02
CA LYS A 179 -7.46 0.98 3.68
C LYS A 179 -7.68 1.36 5.13
N ALA A 180 -6.59 1.63 5.87
CA ALA A 180 -6.69 2.05 7.26
C ALA A 180 -7.46 3.37 7.39
N GLU A 181 -7.19 4.35 6.51
CA GLU A 181 -7.91 5.63 6.47
C GLU A 181 -9.42 5.42 6.23
N VAL A 182 -9.80 4.64 5.21
CA VAL A 182 -11.22 4.35 4.92
C VAL A 182 -11.90 3.62 6.07
N LEU A 183 -11.21 2.68 6.73
CA LEU A 183 -11.75 1.99 7.91
C LEU A 183 -11.95 2.96 9.08
N THR A 184 -11.01 3.88 9.31
CA THR A 184 -11.16 4.90 10.36
C THR A 184 -12.30 5.87 10.06
N GLU A 185 -12.46 6.31 8.81
CA GLU A 185 -13.57 7.18 8.39
C GLU A 185 -14.91 6.45 8.53
N THR A 186 -14.98 5.18 8.12
CA THR A 186 -16.18 4.36 8.26
C THR A 186 -16.55 4.18 9.74
N ALA A 187 -15.58 3.90 10.60
CA ALA A 187 -15.80 3.78 12.04
C ALA A 187 -16.29 5.10 12.66
N ALA A 188 -15.72 6.23 12.24
CA ALA A 188 -16.15 7.56 12.69
C ALA A 188 -17.60 7.87 12.25
N LEU A 189 -17.96 7.55 11.00
CA LEU A 189 -19.32 7.73 10.48
C LEU A 189 -20.33 6.82 11.19
N GLN A 190 -19.95 5.58 11.51
CA GLN A 190 -20.79 4.67 12.29
C GLN A 190 -21.00 5.18 13.71
N ALA A 191 -19.95 5.67 14.37
CA ALA A 191 -20.06 6.29 15.69
C ALA A 191 -20.98 7.51 15.66
N ALA A 192 -20.86 8.37 14.65
CA ALA A 192 -21.75 9.51 14.45
C ALA A 192 -23.21 9.07 14.23
N ALA A 193 -23.44 8.05 13.39
CA ALA A 193 -24.78 7.51 13.15
C ALA A 193 -25.43 6.95 14.43
N LEU A 194 -24.67 6.25 15.28
CA LEU A 194 -25.15 5.76 16.57
C LEU A 194 -25.52 6.92 17.51
N THR A 195 -24.72 8.00 17.53
CA THR A 195 -25.06 9.18 18.35
C THR A 195 -26.33 9.88 17.86
N GLU A 196 -26.55 9.96 16.55
CA GLU A 196 -27.77 10.54 15.99
C GLU A 196 -28.99 9.64 16.25
N GLN A 197 -28.85 8.32 16.18
CA GLN A 197 -29.92 7.39 16.58
C GLN A 197 -30.29 7.58 18.07
N ALA A 198 -29.31 7.67 18.96
CA ALA A 198 -29.57 7.91 20.38
C ALA A 198 -30.30 9.26 20.63
N ARG A 199 -30.00 10.29 19.83
CA ARG A 199 -30.72 11.57 19.88
C ARG A 199 -32.18 11.43 19.42
N LEU A 200 -32.42 10.69 18.33
CA LEU A 200 -33.78 10.42 17.85
C LEU A 200 -34.60 9.62 18.87
N ASP A 201 -34.00 8.61 19.49
CA ASP A 201 -34.66 7.81 20.54
C ASP A 201 -35.04 8.69 21.74
N TYR A 202 -34.13 9.56 22.18
CA TYR A 202 -34.42 10.53 23.24
C TYR A 202 -35.58 11.47 22.88
N LEU A 203 -35.58 12.05 21.67
CA LEU A 203 -36.67 12.93 21.22
C LEU A 203 -38.00 12.19 21.14
N THR A 204 -37.98 10.94 20.70
CA THR A 204 -39.19 10.10 20.63
C THR A 204 -39.75 9.83 22.02
N GLN A 205 -38.89 9.53 23.00
CA GLN A 205 -39.30 9.36 24.40
C GLN A 205 -39.85 10.66 25.00
N ALA A 206 -39.20 11.80 24.73
CA ALA A 206 -39.67 13.11 25.18
C ALA A 206 -41.07 13.44 24.64
N LEU A 207 -41.31 13.20 23.34
CA LEU A 207 -42.62 13.39 22.71
C LEU A 207 -43.68 12.46 23.29
N ALA A 208 -43.34 11.21 23.63
CA ALA A 208 -44.27 10.28 24.26
C ALA A 208 -44.70 10.76 25.66
N ILE A 209 -43.74 11.25 26.47
CA ILE A 209 -44.02 11.84 27.78
C ILE A 209 -44.90 13.09 27.64
N GLU A 210 -44.59 13.96 26.68
CA GLU A 210 -45.36 15.18 26.44
C GLU A 210 -46.79 14.87 25.97
N ALA A 211 -46.97 13.86 25.10
CA ALA A 211 -48.28 13.39 24.68
C ALA A 211 -49.09 12.83 25.86
N GLU A 212 -48.48 12.04 26.74
CA GLU A 212 -49.14 11.54 27.96
C GLU A 212 -49.52 12.70 28.89
N TYR A 213 -48.64 13.69 29.03
CA TYR A 213 -48.93 14.89 29.82
C TYR A 213 -50.13 15.67 29.28
N VAL A 214 -50.19 15.89 27.96
CA VAL A 214 -51.34 16.55 27.30
C VAL A 214 -52.63 15.77 27.55
N ASP A 215 -52.63 14.45 27.40
CA ASP A 215 -53.81 13.61 27.69
C ASP A 215 -54.27 13.73 29.15
N LYS A 216 -53.33 13.74 30.12
CA LYS A 216 -53.66 13.96 31.53
C LYS A 216 -54.23 15.35 31.80
N VAL A 217 -53.71 16.39 31.13
CA VAL A 217 -54.24 17.75 31.24
C VAL A 217 -55.65 17.84 30.66
N GLU A 218 -55.92 17.21 29.53
CA GLU A 218 -57.27 17.14 28.94
C GLU A 218 -58.26 16.40 29.85
N GLN A 219 -57.87 15.25 30.40
CA GLN A 219 -58.67 14.50 31.38
C GLN A 219 -58.98 15.33 32.62
N TYR A 220 -57.98 16.07 33.12
CA TYR A 220 -58.16 16.98 34.26
C TYR A 220 -59.11 18.14 33.93
N ALA A 221 -58.99 18.75 32.75
CA ALA A 221 -59.90 19.79 32.29
C ALA A 221 -61.34 19.28 32.18
N GLN A 222 -61.55 18.09 31.62
CA GLN A 222 -62.87 17.46 31.56
C GLN A 222 -63.44 17.16 32.95
N LEU A 223 -62.61 16.69 33.89
CA LEU A 223 -63.02 16.47 35.26
C LEU A 223 -63.47 17.79 35.91
N LYS A 224 -62.71 18.88 35.74
CA LYS A 224 -63.07 20.21 36.25
C LYS A 224 -64.36 20.77 35.62
N MET A 225 -64.62 20.49 34.35
CA MET A 225 -65.91 20.82 33.74
C MET A 225 -67.06 20.01 34.34
N ARG A 226 -66.87 18.70 34.58
CA ARG A 226 -67.89 17.85 35.23
C ARG A 226 -68.17 18.29 36.67
N GLU A 227 -67.12 18.61 37.45
CA GLU A 227 -67.26 19.19 38.80
C GLU A 227 -68.11 20.48 38.76
N SER A 228 -67.89 21.36 37.78
CA SER A 228 -68.68 22.59 37.61
C SER A 228 -70.17 22.29 37.37
N LYS A 229 -70.45 21.39 36.41
CA LYS A 229 -71.82 20.98 36.08
C LYS A 229 -72.52 20.31 37.27
N ALA A 230 -71.79 19.49 38.02
CA ALA A 230 -72.32 18.84 39.22
C ALA A 230 -72.68 19.85 40.32
N LEU A 231 -71.83 20.86 40.55
CA LEU A 231 -72.11 21.94 41.50
C LEU A 231 -73.34 22.78 41.07
N GLU A 232 -73.46 23.10 39.79
CA GLU A 232 -74.61 23.84 39.25
C GLU A 232 -75.94 23.06 39.39
N GLY A 233 -75.88 21.72 39.39
CA GLY A 233 -77.04 20.85 39.57
C GLY A 233 -77.56 20.74 41.01
N ILE A 234 -76.83 21.22 42.02
CA ILE A 234 -77.25 21.16 43.43
C ILE A 234 -78.33 22.20 43.69
N SER A 235 -79.56 21.79 44.01
CA SER A 235 -80.73 22.68 44.11
C SER A 235 -80.70 23.66 45.28
N ASP A 236 -79.97 23.36 46.36
CA ASP A 236 -79.85 24.22 47.55
C ASP A 236 -78.66 25.19 47.40
N PRO A 237 -78.90 26.53 47.35
CA PRO A 237 -77.86 27.52 47.11
C PRO A 237 -76.83 27.63 48.25
N LYS A 238 -77.20 27.36 49.50
CA LYS A 238 -76.26 27.45 50.64
C LYS A 238 -75.27 26.29 50.65
N ILE A 239 -75.76 25.09 50.34
CA ILE A 239 -74.93 23.87 50.25
C ILE A 239 -73.97 23.97 49.04
N ARG A 240 -74.43 24.56 47.94
CA ARG A 240 -73.60 24.81 46.75
C ARG A 240 -72.40 25.71 47.07
N GLU A 241 -72.63 26.78 47.82
CA GLU A 241 -71.59 27.76 48.20
C GLU A 241 -70.54 27.16 49.15
N GLU A 242 -70.97 26.33 50.11
CA GLU A 242 -70.09 25.64 51.05
C GLU A 242 -69.18 24.62 50.34
N ILE A 243 -69.74 23.80 49.43
CA ILE A 243 -68.96 22.81 48.67
C ILE A 243 -68.04 23.50 47.65
N ALA A 244 -68.48 24.57 47.00
CA ALA A 244 -67.63 25.36 46.09
C ALA A 244 -66.41 25.94 46.81
N ARG A 245 -66.59 26.41 48.06
CA ARG A 245 -65.52 26.94 48.91
C ARG A 245 -64.53 25.85 49.36
N LEU A 246 -65.00 24.64 49.68
CA LEU A 246 -64.14 23.48 49.99
C LEU A 246 -63.32 23.00 48.79
N LEU A 247 -63.87 23.12 47.58
CA LEU A 247 -63.16 22.83 46.32
C LEU A 247 -62.25 23.97 45.86
N GLY A 248 -62.08 25.03 46.67
CA GLY A 248 -61.20 26.16 46.39
C GLY A 248 -61.68 27.09 45.27
N ARG A 249 -62.96 27.02 44.87
CA ARG A 249 -63.56 27.94 43.89
C ARG A 249 -64.17 29.14 44.61
N SER A 250 -63.53 30.30 44.50
CA SER A 250 -64.07 31.57 44.99
C SER A 250 -65.19 32.08 44.06
N SER A 251 -66.44 31.80 44.43
CA SER A 251 -67.69 32.29 43.84
C SER A 251 -67.97 31.91 42.37
N ILE A 252 -69.13 31.28 42.14
CA ILE A 252 -69.72 31.16 40.82
C ILE A 252 -70.36 32.53 40.50
N GLN A 253 -69.62 33.45 39.88
CA GLN A 253 -70.26 34.58 39.20
C GLN A 253 -70.86 34.08 37.88
N PRO A 254 -72.09 34.45 37.54
CA PRO A 254 -72.65 34.17 36.23
C PRO A 254 -71.81 34.87 35.16
N ALA A 255 -71.60 34.19 34.04
CA ALA A 255 -70.74 34.60 32.93
C ALA A 255 -70.82 36.10 32.61
N GLU A 256 -69.82 36.86 33.04
CA GLU A 256 -69.59 38.21 32.57
C GLU A 256 -68.85 38.11 31.24
N LYS A 257 -69.47 38.65 30.18
CA LYS A 257 -68.87 38.75 28.84
C LYS A 257 -67.56 39.54 28.93
N ALA A 258 -66.43 38.86 29.00
CA ALA A 258 -65.14 39.50 28.83
C ALA A 258 -64.90 39.74 27.33
N GLN A 259 -65.09 40.99 26.94
CA GLN A 259 -64.66 41.59 25.68
C GLN A 259 -63.16 41.33 25.40
N ILE A 260 -62.89 41.22 24.10
CA ILE A 260 -61.65 40.88 23.40
C ILE A 260 -60.46 41.77 23.79
N LYS A 261 -59.24 41.19 23.84
CA LYS A 261 -58.01 41.92 23.55
C LYS A 261 -57.04 41.08 22.73
N GLU A 262 -56.91 41.43 21.46
CA GLU A 262 -55.86 40.93 20.57
C GLU A 262 -54.47 41.48 20.98
N LEU A 263 -53.44 40.75 20.50
CA LEU A 263 -52.04 41.14 20.20
C LEU A 263 -50.97 41.03 21.32
N PRO A 264 -49.68 40.75 20.97
CA PRO A 264 -49.07 40.80 19.64
C PRO A 264 -48.39 39.51 19.15
N ALA A 265 -48.28 39.40 17.83
CA ALA A 265 -47.30 38.56 17.17
C ALA A 265 -45.89 39.01 17.56
N SER A 266 -45.13 38.17 18.27
CA SER A 266 -43.71 38.39 18.48
C SER A 266 -42.91 37.10 18.32
N GLY A 267 -42.11 37.07 17.26
CA GLY A 267 -40.75 36.55 17.34
C GLY A 267 -40.55 35.06 17.05
N TRP A 268 -40.93 34.62 15.84
CA TRP A 268 -40.11 33.61 15.16
C TRP A 268 -38.71 34.19 14.98
N ASN A 269 -37.78 33.86 15.86
CA ASN A 269 -36.36 34.14 15.65
C ASN A 269 -35.68 32.87 15.14
N ILE A 270 -35.84 32.64 13.84
CA ILE A 270 -34.98 31.75 13.07
C ILE A 270 -33.62 32.44 12.96
N ARG A 271 -32.64 32.07 13.80
CA ARG A 271 -31.24 32.33 13.47
C ARG A 271 -30.76 31.28 12.49
N GLY A 272 -30.89 31.60 11.21
CA GLY A 272 -29.98 31.11 10.19
C GLY A 272 -28.60 31.71 10.47
N ASN A 273 -27.59 30.87 10.65
CA ASN A 273 -26.20 31.27 10.56
C ASN A 273 -25.63 30.66 9.28
N SER A 274 -25.67 31.46 8.21
CA SER A 274 -24.93 31.22 6.98
C SER A 274 -23.75 32.18 6.94
N SER A 275 -22.55 31.61 6.78
CA SER A 275 -21.33 32.16 6.18
C SER A 275 -20.73 33.45 6.75
N HIS A 276 -19.61 33.30 7.49
CA HIS A 276 -18.28 33.70 7.01
C HIS A 276 -17.19 32.85 7.67
#